data_AF-A0A927L051-F1
#
_entry.id   AF-A0A927L051-F1
#
_cell.length_a   1.000
_cell.length_b   1.000
_cell.length_c   1.000
_cell.angle_alpha   90.00
_cell.angle_beta   90.00
_cell.angle_gamma   90.00
#
_symmetry.space_group_name_H-M   'P 1'
#
loop_
_entity.id
_entity.type
_entity.pdbx_description
1 polymer ?
#
loop_
_entity_poly.entity_id
_entity_poly.type
_entity_poly.pdbx_seq_one_letter_code
_entity_poly.pdbx_strand_id
1 'polypeptide(L)'
;MPAANDSPSPEPFDDQLGAEPGGPGGGTEQPGPRGTAKSEQTRALILETALRLFQERGYDKTTMRAIAKEAGVSVGNAYYYFAGKEHLIQGFYDRIGAEHLVAVRPVLEREKDLEARIAGVLKAWLDVAEPYHEFAAQFFKNAADPQSPLSPFSPESQGPREESIAIHREVLAGSKAKVPDELRDILPELMWLSLMGLVLYWVFDRSEGRARSYRLAERGARLTTRGVSLARFRALRPLVREVHELFTDFLPGMTKGAQGAGGEARAAE
;
A
#
# COMPACT_ATOMS: atom_id res chain seq x y z
N MET A 1 -27.25 37.69 -57.35
CA MET A 1 -28.32 37.09 -56.52
C MET A 1 -28.27 37.75 -55.14
N PRO A 2 -29.43 38.04 -54.53
CA PRO A 2 -29.66 39.13 -53.54
C PRO A 2 -29.13 38.79 -52.12
N ALA A 3 -28.61 39.75 -51.35
CA ALA A 3 -29.27 40.62 -50.34
C ALA A 3 -29.95 39.81 -49.21
N ALA A 4 -29.48 39.89 -47.95
CA ALA A 4 -29.89 40.85 -46.90
C ALA A 4 -31.43 40.85 -46.69
N ASN A 5 -32.01 40.77 -45.49
CA ASN A 5 -31.59 41.27 -44.19
C ASN A 5 -32.56 40.77 -43.10
N ASP A 6 -32.11 40.87 -41.85
CA ASP A 6 -32.82 41.19 -40.60
C ASP A 6 -34.05 40.41 -40.10
N SER A 7 -33.87 39.88 -38.89
CA SER A 7 -34.89 39.49 -37.90
C SER A 7 -35.85 40.63 -37.55
N PRO A 8 -36.96 40.31 -36.84
CA PRO A 8 -37.01 40.81 -35.46
C PRO A 8 -37.64 39.83 -34.45
N SER A 9 -37.18 39.95 -33.21
CA SER A 9 -37.77 39.42 -31.98
C SER A 9 -39.14 40.06 -31.65
N PRO A 10 -39.88 39.50 -30.67
CA PRO A 10 -40.22 40.34 -29.52
C PRO A 10 -40.08 39.64 -28.16
N GLU A 11 -39.22 40.20 -27.31
CA GLU A 11 -39.41 40.82 -25.98
C GLU A 11 -40.48 40.30 -24.97
N PRO A 12 -40.27 40.55 -23.65
CA PRO A 12 -40.49 39.62 -22.54
C PRO A 12 -41.78 39.86 -21.74
N PHE A 13 -42.12 38.93 -20.84
CA PHE A 13 -43.11 39.15 -19.79
C PHE A 13 -42.57 38.76 -18.41
N ASP A 14 -42.82 39.67 -17.47
CA ASP A 14 -42.25 39.82 -16.13
C ASP A 14 -42.49 38.67 -15.14
N ASP A 15 -41.52 38.57 -14.23
CA ASP A 15 -41.50 37.82 -12.98
C ASP A 15 -42.13 38.63 -11.83
N GLN A 16 -43.15 38.09 -11.14
CA GLN A 16 -43.27 38.26 -9.68
C GLN A 16 -44.36 37.40 -8.99
N LEU A 17 -43.86 36.40 -8.26
CA LEU A 17 -44.12 36.05 -6.84
C LEU A 17 -45.55 35.77 -6.33
N GLY A 18 -45.73 34.55 -5.80
CA GLY A 18 -46.82 34.19 -4.89
C GLY A 18 -46.87 32.73 -4.38
N ALA A 19 -45.86 32.33 -3.59
CA ALA A 19 -45.88 31.32 -2.50
C ALA A 19 -46.08 29.78 -2.77
N GLU A 20 -44.97 29.07 -2.53
CA GLU A 20 -44.66 27.66 -2.13
C GLU A 20 -45.55 27.02 -1.01
N PRO A 21 -45.37 25.72 -0.57
CA PRO A 21 -44.42 24.67 -1.01
C PRO A 21 -45.03 23.25 -1.21
N GLY A 22 -44.29 22.36 -1.89
CA GLY A 22 -44.60 20.93 -1.93
C GLY A 22 -43.51 20.06 -2.57
N GLY A 23 -42.31 20.05 -1.99
CA GLY A 23 -41.34 18.96 -2.18
C GLY A 23 -41.21 18.11 -0.91
N PRO A 24 -40.33 17.10 -0.85
CA PRO A 24 -39.57 16.44 -1.93
C PRO A 24 -39.46 14.90 -1.74
N GLY A 25 -38.69 14.21 -2.58
CA GLY A 25 -37.97 13.02 -2.11
C GLY A 25 -37.81 11.85 -3.08
N GLY A 26 -37.18 12.08 -4.24
CA GLY A 26 -36.49 10.99 -4.94
C GLY A 26 -35.31 10.55 -4.09
N GLY A 27 -35.51 9.49 -3.30
CA GLY A 27 -34.49 8.88 -2.47
C GLY A 27 -33.38 8.30 -3.33
N THR A 28 -32.18 8.87 -3.18
CA THR A 28 -30.94 8.14 -3.39
C THR A 28 -30.94 6.95 -2.43
N GLU A 29 -31.17 5.74 -2.96
CA GLU A 29 -30.99 4.51 -2.20
C GLU A 29 -29.51 4.40 -1.81
N GLN A 30 -29.19 4.85 -0.60
CA GLN A 30 -27.99 4.39 0.08
C GLN A 30 -28.14 2.89 0.35
N PRO A 31 -27.21 2.04 -0.11
CA PRO A 31 -27.32 0.61 0.12
C PRO A 31 -27.18 0.33 1.62
N GLY A 32 -28.21 -0.26 2.21
CA GLY A 32 -28.21 -0.64 3.62
C GLY A 32 -27.13 -1.67 3.98
N PRO A 33 -26.96 -2.02 5.27
CA PRO A 33 -25.85 -2.85 5.79
C PRO A 33 -25.71 -4.25 5.16
N ARG A 34 -26.76 -4.76 4.50
CA ARG A 34 -26.74 -6.05 3.78
C ARG A 34 -26.16 -5.93 2.36
N GLY A 35 -26.25 -4.76 1.74
CA GLY A 35 -25.70 -4.49 0.41
C GLY A 35 -24.17 -4.38 0.44
N THR A 36 -23.60 -3.81 1.51
CA THR A 36 -22.15 -3.69 1.72
C THR A 36 -21.49 -5.05 1.95
N ALA A 37 -22.05 -5.89 2.83
CA ALA A 37 -21.49 -7.22 3.10
C ALA A 37 -21.47 -8.15 1.88
N LYS A 38 -22.52 -8.13 1.04
CA LYS A 38 -22.56 -8.90 -0.21
C LYS A 38 -21.58 -8.35 -1.26
N SER A 39 -21.41 -7.03 -1.30
CA SER A 39 -20.44 -6.35 -2.15
C SER A 39 -19.00 -6.75 -1.78
N GLU A 40 -18.66 -6.72 -0.49
CA GLU A 40 -17.36 -7.13 0.03
C GLU A 40 -17.07 -8.62 -0.24
N GLN A 41 -18.05 -9.51 -0.03
CA GLN A 41 -17.91 -10.93 -0.37
C GLN A 41 -17.62 -11.14 -1.86
N THR A 42 -18.29 -10.38 -2.73
CA THR A 42 -18.07 -10.47 -4.18
C THR A 42 -16.68 -9.97 -4.56
N ARG A 43 -16.23 -8.85 -3.95
CA ARG A 43 -14.87 -8.33 -4.13
C ARG A 43 -13.81 -9.35 -3.70
N ALA A 44 -13.99 -9.96 -2.53
CA ALA A 44 -13.09 -10.99 -2.01
C ALA A 44 -13.03 -12.22 -2.92
N LEU A 45 -14.20 -12.71 -3.39
CA LEU A 45 -14.29 -13.84 -4.33
C LEU A 45 -13.51 -13.59 -5.63
N ILE A 46 -13.64 -12.39 -6.20
CA ILE A 46 -12.92 -12.01 -7.42
C ILE A 46 -11.41 -12.00 -7.17
N LEU A 47 -10.97 -11.42 -6.04
CA LEU A 47 -9.55 -11.37 -5.67
C LEU A 47 -8.96 -12.77 -5.48
N GLU A 48 -9.64 -13.64 -4.74
CA GLU A 48 -9.19 -15.02 -4.49
C GLU A 48 -9.11 -15.83 -5.78
N THR A 49 -10.11 -15.68 -6.65
CA THR A 49 -10.12 -16.31 -7.96
C THR A 49 -8.96 -15.81 -8.83
N ALA A 50 -8.68 -14.51 -8.79
CA ALA A 50 -7.56 -13.92 -9.52
C ALA A 50 -6.21 -14.45 -9.03
N LEU A 51 -5.96 -14.47 -7.71
CA LEU A 51 -4.72 -14.97 -7.12
C LEU A 51 -4.46 -16.43 -7.49
N ARG A 52 -5.50 -17.28 -7.39
CA ARG A 52 -5.42 -18.67 -7.81
C ARG A 52 -5.09 -18.80 -9.30
N LEU A 53 -5.78 -18.07 -10.16
CA LEU A 53 -5.52 -18.09 -11.61
C LEU A 53 -4.11 -17.55 -11.95
N PHE A 54 -3.62 -16.55 -11.23
CA PHE A 54 -2.25 -16.06 -11.40
C PHE A 54 -1.22 -17.11 -11.00
N GLN A 55 -1.45 -17.88 -9.93
CA GLN A 55 -0.58 -18.97 -9.52
C GLN A 55 -0.61 -20.16 -10.50
N GLU A 56 -1.77 -20.49 -11.05
CA GLU A 56 -1.95 -21.61 -12.00
C GLU A 56 -1.45 -21.30 -13.40
N ARG A 57 -1.69 -20.08 -13.90
CA ARG A 57 -1.50 -19.71 -15.32
C ARG A 57 -0.42 -18.65 -15.54
N GLY A 58 0.03 -17.99 -14.48
CA GLY A 58 0.85 -16.79 -14.53
C GLY A 58 0.02 -15.51 -14.71
N TYR A 59 0.55 -14.39 -14.19
CA TYR A 59 -0.09 -13.08 -14.26
C TYR A 59 -0.35 -12.61 -15.70
N ASP A 60 0.63 -12.75 -16.60
CA ASP A 60 0.54 -12.22 -17.96
C ASP A 60 -0.55 -12.90 -18.79
N LYS A 61 -0.67 -14.23 -18.66
CA LYS A 61 -1.62 -15.06 -19.42
C LYS A 61 -3.04 -15.01 -18.86
N THR A 62 -3.22 -14.51 -17.64
CA THR A 62 -4.53 -14.36 -17.02
C THR A 62 -5.19 -13.08 -17.49
N THR A 63 -6.51 -13.12 -17.73
CA THR A 63 -7.30 -11.95 -18.19
C THR A 63 -8.47 -11.69 -17.25
N MET A 64 -8.91 -10.43 -17.16
CA MET A 64 -10.11 -10.06 -16.39
C MET A 64 -11.35 -10.88 -16.77
N ARG A 65 -11.49 -11.22 -18.06
CA ARG A 65 -12.58 -12.07 -18.56
C ARG A 65 -12.50 -13.50 -18.03
N ALA A 66 -11.30 -14.08 -17.99
CA ALA A 66 -11.09 -15.40 -17.42
C ALA A 66 -11.41 -15.42 -15.92
N ILE A 67 -10.97 -14.39 -15.19
CA ILE A 67 -11.26 -14.22 -13.76
C ILE A 67 -12.77 -14.11 -13.53
N ALA A 68 -13.46 -13.25 -14.27
CA ALA A 68 -14.91 -13.08 -14.13
C ALA A 68 -15.67 -14.39 -14.38
N LYS A 69 -15.30 -15.11 -15.45
CA LYS A 69 -15.90 -16.40 -15.80
C LYS A 69 -15.70 -17.43 -14.68
N GLU A 70 -14.48 -17.53 -14.17
CA GLU A 70 -14.12 -18.49 -13.12
C GLU A 70 -14.78 -18.15 -11.77
N ALA A 71 -14.89 -16.86 -11.45
CA ALA A 71 -15.55 -16.37 -10.24
C ALA A 71 -17.09 -16.41 -10.33
N GLY A 72 -17.66 -16.79 -11.49
CA GLY A 72 -19.11 -16.84 -11.69
C GLY A 72 -19.79 -15.46 -11.70
N VAL A 73 -19.06 -14.40 -12.05
CA VAL A 73 -19.59 -13.03 -12.14
C VAL A 73 -19.56 -12.51 -13.57
N SER A 74 -20.37 -11.48 -13.88
CA SER A 74 -20.26 -10.81 -15.17
C SER A 74 -18.94 -10.05 -15.29
N VAL A 75 -18.44 -9.90 -16.53
CA VAL A 75 -17.21 -9.14 -16.80
C VAL A 75 -17.36 -7.69 -16.31
N GLY A 76 -18.52 -7.07 -16.54
CA GLY A 76 -18.80 -5.71 -16.04
C GLY A 76 -18.76 -5.63 -14.52
N ASN A 77 -19.27 -6.64 -13.81
CA ASN A 77 -19.19 -6.71 -12.35
C ASN A 77 -17.73 -6.87 -11.87
N ALA A 78 -16.91 -7.66 -12.57
CA ALA A 78 -15.49 -7.77 -12.25
C ALA A 78 -14.75 -6.42 -12.42
N TYR A 79 -15.01 -5.70 -13.51
CA TYR A 79 -14.43 -4.37 -13.74
C TYR A 79 -14.96 -3.30 -12.78
N TYR A 80 -16.19 -3.45 -12.28
CA TYR A 80 -16.76 -2.58 -11.25
C TYR A 80 -15.92 -2.63 -9.95
N TYR A 81 -15.46 -3.82 -9.54
CA TYR A 81 -14.62 -3.96 -8.34
C TYR A 81 -13.13 -3.70 -8.60
N PHE A 82 -12.63 -4.09 -9.78
CA PHE A 82 -11.22 -3.97 -10.14
C PHE A 82 -11.08 -3.51 -11.58
N ALA A 83 -10.59 -2.28 -11.78
CA ALA A 83 -10.46 -1.67 -13.10
C ALA A 83 -9.43 -2.38 -14.03
N GLY A 84 -8.63 -3.30 -13.48
CA GLY A 84 -7.64 -4.07 -14.23
C GLY A 84 -6.94 -5.11 -13.35
N LYS A 85 -5.97 -5.83 -13.95
CA LYS A 85 -5.18 -6.83 -13.23
C LYS A 85 -4.25 -6.20 -12.21
N GLU A 86 -3.81 -4.98 -12.48
CA GLU A 86 -2.97 -4.17 -11.62
C GLU A 86 -3.70 -3.85 -10.31
N HIS A 87 -4.99 -3.52 -10.38
CA HIS A 87 -5.82 -3.26 -9.20
C HIS A 87 -6.07 -4.51 -8.36
N LEU A 88 -6.04 -5.71 -8.96
CA LEU A 88 -6.10 -6.96 -8.21
C LEU A 88 -4.82 -7.19 -7.40
N ILE A 89 -3.66 -6.77 -7.92
CA ILE A 89 -2.40 -6.82 -7.16
C ILE A 89 -2.42 -5.81 -6.01
N GLN A 90 -2.93 -4.60 -6.23
CA GLN A 90 -3.10 -3.64 -5.14
C GLN A 90 -4.04 -4.18 -4.05
N GLY A 91 -5.16 -4.80 -4.45
CA GLY A 91 -6.05 -5.48 -3.51
C GLY A 91 -5.39 -6.66 -2.77
N PHE A 92 -4.42 -7.32 -3.37
CA PHE A 92 -3.60 -8.33 -2.69
C PHE A 92 -2.64 -7.71 -1.67
N TYR A 93 -1.99 -6.60 -2.01
CA TYR A 93 -1.15 -5.85 -1.07
C TYR A 93 -1.95 -5.32 0.13
N ASP A 94 -3.15 -4.78 -0.10
CA ASP A 94 -4.08 -4.40 0.97
C ASP A 94 -4.41 -5.59 1.87
N ARG A 95 -4.74 -6.75 1.27
CA ARG A 95 -5.12 -7.96 2.00
C ARG A 95 -3.97 -8.47 2.87
N ILE A 96 -2.77 -8.64 2.31
CA ILE A 96 -1.62 -9.15 3.07
C ILE A 96 -1.19 -8.15 4.14
N GLY A 97 -1.30 -6.84 3.87
CA GLY A 97 -1.06 -5.78 4.85
C GLY A 97 -2.03 -5.85 6.04
N ALA A 98 -3.32 -6.01 5.78
CA ALA A 98 -4.34 -6.16 6.82
C ALA A 98 -4.16 -7.46 7.63
N GLU A 99 -3.87 -8.59 6.97
CA GLU A 99 -3.57 -9.86 7.64
C GLU A 99 -2.34 -9.73 8.54
N HIS A 100 -1.28 -9.08 8.05
CA HIS A 100 -0.08 -8.79 8.85
C HIS A 100 -0.39 -7.88 10.03
N LEU A 101 -1.19 -6.82 9.84
CA LEU A 101 -1.57 -5.90 10.89
C LEU A 101 -2.26 -6.60 12.05
N VAL A 102 -3.16 -7.55 11.75
CA VAL A 102 -3.83 -8.40 12.75
C VAL A 102 -2.83 -9.31 13.45
N ALA A 103 -1.95 -9.97 12.69
CA ALA A 103 -0.96 -10.91 13.23
C ALA A 103 0.07 -10.24 14.17
N VAL A 104 0.41 -8.97 13.95
CA VAL A 104 1.39 -8.26 14.80
C VAL A 104 0.81 -7.74 16.11
N ARG A 105 -0.52 -7.57 16.24
CA ARG A 105 -1.16 -7.03 17.45
C ARG A 105 -0.69 -7.72 18.74
N PRO A 106 -0.80 -9.06 18.90
CA PRO A 106 -0.38 -9.73 20.13
C PRO A 106 1.13 -9.59 20.40
N VAL A 107 1.95 -9.50 19.35
CA VAL A 107 3.40 -9.28 19.49
C VAL A 107 3.67 -7.89 20.06
N LEU A 108 3.04 -6.85 19.50
CA LEU A 108 3.26 -5.46 19.90
C LEU A 108 2.64 -5.13 21.27
N GLU A 109 1.61 -5.85 21.69
CA GLU A 109 1.07 -5.72 23.04
C GLU A 109 2.04 -6.28 24.09
N ARG A 110 2.57 -7.48 23.83
CA ARG A 110 3.45 -8.23 24.74
C ARG A 110 4.87 -7.65 24.84
N GLU A 111 5.52 -7.43 23.69
CA GLU A 111 6.94 -7.12 23.65
C GLU A 111 7.24 -5.63 23.84
N LYS A 112 8.19 -5.29 24.70
CA LYS A 112 8.66 -3.89 24.91
C LYS A 112 10.13 -3.67 24.51
N ASP A 113 10.86 -4.76 24.31
CA ASP A 113 12.23 -4.72 23.78
C ASP A 113 12.19 -4.49 22.26
N LEU A 114 13.10 -3.66 21.75
CA LEU A 114 13.09 -3.30 20.32
C LEU A 114 13.46 -4.48 19.42
N GLU A 115 14.47 -5.28 19.78
CA GLU A 115 14.87 -6.45 18.99
C GLU A 115 13.74 -7.47 18.93
N ALA A 116 13.10 -7.75 20.08
CA ALA A 116 11.96 -8.66 20.15
C ALA A 116 10.75 -8.18 19.34
N ARG A 117 10.44 -6.87 19.37
CA ARG A 117 9.34 -6.30 18.56
C ARG A 117 9.63 -6.40 17.06
N ILE A 118 10.84 -6.05 16.61
CA ILE A 118 11.22 -6.14 15.19
C ILE A 118 11.19 -7.60 14.74
N ALA A 119 11.82 -8.51 15.48
CA ALA A 119 11.86 -9.93 15.14
C ALA A 119 10.46 -10.54 15.07
N GLY A 120 9.60 -10.23 16.06
CA GLY A 120 8.23 -10.72 16.09
C GLY A 120 7.37 -10.18 14.94
N VAL A 121 7.53 -8.91 14.56
CA VAL A 121 6.83 -8.33 13.39
C VAL A 121 7.27 -8.97 12.08
N LEU A 122 8.57 -9.15 11.88
CA LEU A 122 9.10 -9.79 10.68
C LEU A 122 8.70 -11.27 10.61
N LYS A 123 8.68 -11.98 11.75
CA LYS A 123 8.18 -13.35 11.82
C LYS A 123 6.69 -13.43 11.49
N ALA A 124 5.87 -12.56 12.07
CA ALA A 124 4.44 -12.52 11.78
C ALA A 124 4.17 -12.26 10.30
N TRP A 125 5.00 -11.43 9.65
CA TRP A 125 4.93 -11.24 8.21
C TRP A 125 5.22 -12.54 7.44
N LEU A 126 6.28 -13.27 7.80
CA LEU A 126 6.62 -14.56 7.17
C LEU A 126 5.52 -15.61 7.37
N ASP A 127 4.93 -15.68 8.58
CA ASP A 127 3.85 -16.60 8.90
C ASP A 127 2.60 -16.32 8.02
N VAL A 128 2.26 -15.04 7.83
CA VAL A 128 1.15 -14.58 6.97
C VAL A 128 1.46 -14.78 5.48
N ALA A 129 2.71 -14.56 5.07
CA ALA A 129 3.12 -14.64 3.67
C ALA A 129 3.28 -16.08 3.17
N GLU A 130 3.51 -17.06 4.06
CA GLU A 130 3.82 -18.45 3.72
C GLU A 130 2.87 -19.10 2.69
N PRO A 131 1.53 -18.96 2.79
CA PRO A 131 0.59 -19.51 1.80
C PRO A 131 0.78 -18.92 0.40
N TYR A 132 1.37 -17.73 0.29
CA TYR A 132 1.55 -16.99 -0.94
C TYR A 132 2.96 -17.16 -1.55
N HIS A 133 3.83 -18.04 -1.00
CA HIS A 133 5.22 -18.19 -1.46
C HIS A 133 5.34 -18.53 -2.95
N GLU A 134 4.56 -19.50 -3.42
CA GLU A 134 4.60 -19.90 -4.82
C GLU A 134 4.13 -18.77 -5.75
N PHE A 135 3.05 -18.08 -5.37
CA PHE A 135 2.55 -16.93 -6.09
C PHE A 135 3.60 -15.81 -6.14
N ALA A 136 4.19 -15.45 -4.99
CA ALA A 136 5.20 -14.40 -4.90
C ALA A 136 6.44 -14.71 -5.76
N ALA A 137 6.89 -15.96 -5.79
CA ALA A 137 8.03 -16.37 -6.62
C ALA A 137 7.76 -16.28 -8.13
N GLN A 138 6.54 -16.59 -8.56
CA GLN A 138 6.15 -16.42 -9.97
C GLN A 138 5.95 -14.93 -10.31
N PHE A 139 5.34 -14.18 -9.39
CA PHE A 139 4.98 -12.78 -9.57
C PHE A 139 6.17 -11.82 -9.47
N PHE A 140 7.26 -12.22 -8.79
CA PHE A 140 8.44 -11.38 -8.55
C PHE A 140 8.94 -10.69 -9.82
N LYS A 141 8.98 -11.36 -10.97
CA LYS A 141 9.44 -10.78 -12.23
C LYS A 141 8.65 -9.54 -12.66
N ASN A 142 7.36 -9.47 -12.30
CA ASN A 142 6.46 -8.40 -12.71
C ASN A 142 6.43 -7.25 -11.69
N ALA A 143 6.73 -7.55 -10.43
CA ALA A 143 6.81 -6.56 -9.34
C ALA A 143 8.23 -6.01 -9.11
N ALA A 144 9.27 -6.69 -9.57
CA ALA A 144 10.65 -6.30 -9.36
C ALA A 144 11.10 -5.12 -10.25
N ASP A 145 10.35 -4.79 -11.30
CA ASP A 145 10.60 -3.59 -12.11
C ASP A 145 10.16 -2.34 -11.32
N PRO A 146 11.09 -1.44 -10.95
CA PRO A 146 10.75 -0.22 -10.19
C PRO A 146 9.79 0.72 -10.91
N GLN A 147 9.68 0.63 -12.25
CA GLN A 147 8.78 1.45 -13.05
C GLN A 147 7.40 0.80 -13.25
N SER A 148 7.23 -0.45 -12.82
CA SER A 148 5.96 -1.15 -12.89
C SER A 148 4.97 -0.62 -11.84
N PRO A 149 3.68 -0.45 -12.18
CA PRO A 149 2.64 -0.13 -11.19
C PRO A 149 2.37 -1.27 -10.20
N LEU A 150 3.00 -2.43 -10.42
CA LEU A 150 2.95 -3.59 -9.54
C LEU A 150 4.07 -3.57 -8.49
N SER A 151 5.05 -2.68 -8.65
CA SER A 151 6.14 -2.55 -7.71
C SER A 151 5.63 -2.07 -6.36
N PRO A 152 6.11 -2.63 -5.23
CA PRO A 152 5.78 -2.10 -3.90
C PRO A 152 6.28 -0.66 -3.70
N PHE A 153 7.20 -0.19 -4.54
CA PHE A 153 7.73 1.17 -4.56
C PHE A 153 6.89 2.13 -5.43
N SER A 154 5.94 1.62 -6.21
CA SER A 154 5.17 2.45 -7.14
C SER A 154 4.21 3.42 -6.43
N PRO A 155 3.77 4.50 -7.09
CA PRO A 155 2.71 5.38 -6.57
C PRO A 155 1.40 4.64 -6.28
N GLU A 156 1.04 3.65 -7.09
CA GLU A 156 -0.17 2.83 -6.93
C GLU A 156 -0.14 2.03 -5.62
N SER A 157 1.05 1.59 -5.20
CA SER A 157 1.26 0.85 -3.95
C SER A 157 1.43 1.75 -2.72
N GLN A 158 1.14 3.05 -2.82
CA GLN A 158 1.33 4.00 -1.71
C GLN A 158 0.52 3.65 -0.46
N GLY A 159 -0.76 3.33 -0.60
CA GLY A 159 -1.62 2.93 0.54
C GLY A 159 -1.05 1.74 1.32
N PRO A 160 -0.87 0.56 0.68
CA PRO A 160 -0.28 -0.60 1.34
C PRO A 160 1.11 -0.33 1.95
N ARG A 161 1.94 0.47 1.26
CA ARG A 161 3.28 0.83 1.75
C ARG A 161 3.20 1.67 3.01
N GLU A 162 2.35 2.69 3.05
CA GLU A 162 2.15 3.55 4.22
C GLU A 162 1.63 2.76 5.42
N GLU A 163 0.68 1.84 5.21
CA GLU A 163 0.18 0.95 6.26
C GLU A 163 1.27 0.04 6.82
N SER A 164 2.12 -0.52 5.95
CA SER A 164 3.27 -1.33 6.36
C SER A 164 4.31 -0.52 7.14
N ILE A 165 4.62 0.71 6.68
CA ILE A 165 5.52 1.64 7.38
C ILE A 165 4.93 2.03 8.75
N ALA A 166 3.61 2.19 8.86
CA ALA A 166 2.95 2.52 10.11
C ALA A 166 3.15 1.44 11.19
N ILE A 167 3.19 0.15 10.81
CA ILE A 167 3.55 -0.93 11.74
C ILE A 167 4.95 -0.70 12.31
N HIS A 168 5.92 -0.29 11.48
CA HIS A 168 7.28 0.02 11.95
C HIS A 168 7.35 1.27 12.82
N ARG A 169 6.50 2.29 12.57
CA ARG A 169 6.33 3.43 13.48
C ARG A 169 5.87 2.96 14.86
N GLU A 170 4.91 2.05 14.91
CA GLU A 170 4.40 1.48 16.16
C GLU A 170 5.42 0.58 16.87
N VAL A 171 6.24 -0.16 16.12
CA VAL A 171 7.37 -0.91 16.68
C VAL A 171 8.28 0.02 17.47
N LEU A 172 8.67 1.15 16.90
CA LEU A 172 9.54 2.13 17.57
C LEU A 172 8.82 2.79 18.76
N ALA A 173 7.60 3.29 18.56
CA ALA A 173 6.84 4.03 19.57
C ALA A 173 6.52 3.19 20.82
N GLY A 174 6.22 1.90 20.64
CA GLY A 174 5.92 0.97 21.74
C GLY A 174 7.16 0.34 22.38
N SER A 175 8.37 0.67 21.92
CA SER A 175 9.62 0.13 22.46
C SER A 175 10.22 1.02 23.56
N LYS A 176 11.13 0.46 24.36
CA LYS A 176 11.95 1.24 25.32
C LYS A 176 13.11 2.00 24.67
N ALA A 177 13.31 1.87 23.36
CA ALA A 177 14.44 2.47 22.67
C ALA A 177 14.28 3.99 22.57
N LYS A 178 15.37 4.73 22.82
CA LYS A 178 15.40 6.18 22.62
C LYS A 178 15.79 6.48 21.18
N VAL A 179 14.82 6.96 20.39
CA VAL A 179 15.01 7.36 19.00
C VAL A 179 15.12 8.88 18.90
N PRO A 180 16.20 9.43 18.31
CA PRO A 180 16.30 10.86 18.05
C PRO A 180 15.15 11.37 17.16
N ASP A 181 14.60 12.54 17.48
CA ASP A 181 13.45 13.14 16.78
C ASP A 181 13.71 13.26 15.27
N GLU A 182 14.93 13.65 14.90
CA GLU A 182 15.37 13.78 13.49
C GLU A 182 15.34 12.47 12.70
N LEU A 183 15.29 11.30 13.37
CA LEU A 183 15.28 9.98 12.73
C LEU A 183 13.92 9.27 12.85
N ARG A 184 12.93 9.87 13.51
CA ARG A 184 11.62 9.23 13.76
C ARG A 184 10.86 8.94 12.48
N ASP A 185 11.05 9.75 11.45
CA ASP A 185 10.39 9.56 10.15
C ASP A 185 11.22 8.69 9.20
N ILE A 186 12.55 8.70 9.34
CA ILE A 186 13.47 7.95 8.47
C ILE A 186 13.54 6.46 8.85
N LEU A 187 13.64 6.15 10.16
CA LEU A 187 13.84 4.78 10.62
C LEU A 187 12.70 3.82 10.25
N PRO A 188 11.41 4.17 10.35
CA PRO A 188 10.33 3.32 9.88
C PRO A 188 10.46 2.93 8.40
N GLU A 189 10.87 3.88 7.55
CA GLU A 189 11.08 3.60 6.13
C GLU A 189 12.29 2.69 5.89
N LEU A 190 13.40 2.89 6.60
CA LEU A 190 14.55 1.99 6.53
C LEU A 190 14.24 0.57 7.07
N MET A 191 13.38 0.48 8.07
CA MET A 191 12.89 -0.80 8.60
C MET A 191 11.98 -1.51 7.59
N TRP A 192 11.11 -0.77 6.92
CA TRP A 192 10.31 -1.28 5.82
C TRP A 192 11.17 -1.72 4.63
N LEU A 193 12.23 -0.98 4.28
CA LEU A 193 13.20 -1.42 3.28
C LEU A 193 13.91 -2.72 3.70
N SER A 194 14.22 -2.87 4.98
CA SER A 194 14.77 -4.12 5.50
C SER A 194 13.77 -5.28 5.35
N LEU A 195 12.48 -5.02 5.55
CA LEU A 195 11.41 -5.97 5.24
C LEU A 195 11.38 -6.30 3.73
N MET A 196 11.49 -5.32 2.83
CA MET A 196 11.57 -5.59 1.38
C MET A 196 12.78 -6.46 1.00
N GLY A 197 13.93 -6.24 1.64
CA GLY A 197 15.10 -7.12 1.52
C GLY A 197 14.83 -8.55 2.02
N LEU A 198 14.08 -8.69 3.12
CA LEU A 198 13.63 -9.99 3.63
C LEU A 198 12.65 -10.67 2.67
N VAL A 199 11.66 -9.93 2.12
CA VAL A 199 10.71 -10.44 1.12
C VAL A 199 11.46 -10.98 -0.09
N LEU A 200 12.40 -10.19 -0.61
CA LEU A 200 13.25 -10.57 -1.73
C LEU A 200 13.99 -11.88 -1.42
N TYR A 201 14.62 -11.98 -0.25
CA TYR A 201 15.31 -13.22 0.15
C TYR A 201 14.35 -14.41 0.28
N TRP A 202 13.19 -14.21 0.91
CA TRP A 202 12.18 -15.24 1.17
C TRP A 202 11.60 -15.84 -0.11
N VAL A 203 11.34 -15.00 -1.12
CA VAL A 203 10.92 -15.44 -2.46
C VAL A 203 11.88 -16.51 -3.04
N PHE A 204 13.18 -16.36 -2.81
CA PHE A 204 14.20 -17.26 -3.32
C PHE A 204 14.65 -18.34 -2.31
N ASP A 205 14.16 -18.32 -1.08
CA ASP A 205 14.53 -19.30 -0.07
C ASP A 205 13.86 -20.66 -0.37
N ARG A 206 14.71 -21.67 -0.61
CA ARG A 206 14.30 -23.06 -0.88
C ARG A 206 14.55 -23.99 0.30
N SER A 207 14.97 -23.46 1.46
CA SER A 207 15.10 -24.27 2.66
C SER A 207 13.75 -24.77 3.16
N GLU A 208 13.75 -25.91 3.85
CA GLU A 208 12.56 -26.48 4.47
C GLU A 208 11.89 -25.46 5.39
N GLY A 209 10.58 -25.24 5.20
CA GLY A 209 9.80 -24.23 5.93
C GLY A 209 10.37 -22.81 5.83
N ARG A 210 11.19 -22.51 4.79
CA ARG A 210 11.90 -21.24 4.60
C ARG A 210 12.71 -20.84 5.84
N ALA A 211 13.29 -21.83 6.52
CA ALA A 211 14.03 -21.63 7.78
C ALA A 211 15.20 -20.64 7.68
N ARG A 212 15.78 -20.39 6.49
CA ARG A 212 16.81 -19.34 6.33
C ARG A 212 16.19 -17.94 6.40
N SER A 213 15.00 -17.73 5.84
CA SER A 213 14.26 -16.47 5.93
C SER A 213 13.92 -16.12 7.39
N TYR A 214 13.45 -17.09 8.17
CA TYR A 214 13.18 -16.88 9.60
C TYR A 214 14.46 -16.50 10.37
N ARG A 215 15.59 -17.18 10.11
CA ARG A 215 16.88 -16.81 10.70
C ARG A 215 17.40 -15.45 10.22
N LEU A 216 17.12 -15.08 8.98
CA LEU A 216 17.46 -13.76 8.45
C LEU A 216 16.65 -12.67 9.16
N ALA A 217 15.35 -12.89 9.40
CA ALA A 217 14.51 -11.97 10.15
C ALA A 217 15.04 -11.74 11.58
N GLU A 218 15.41 -12.82 12.29
CA GLU A 218 15.98 -12.73 13.65
C GLU A 218 17.32 -11.97 13.67
N ARG A 219 18.25 -12.33 12.78
CA ARG A 219 19.57 -11.67 12.70
C ARG A 219 19.47 -10.23 12.20
N GLY A 220 18.56 -9.98 11.26
CA GLY A 220 18.23 -8.65 10.75
C GLY A 220 17.70 -7.75 11.85
N ALA A 221 16.75 -8.24 12.66
CA ALA A 221 16.20 -7.51 13.80
C ALA A 221 17.29 -7.06 14.80
N ARG A 222 18.24 -7.96 15.09
CA ARG A 222 19.41 -7.64 15.93
C ARG A 222 20.29 -6.55 15.31
N LEU A 223 20.58 -6.66 14.02
CA LEU A 223 21.39 -5.67 13.31
C LEU A 223 20.71 -4.30 13.29
N THR A 224 19.42 -4.25 12.94
CA THR A 224 18.62 -3.02 12.93
C THR A 224 18.57 -2.38 14.31
N THR A 225 18.37 -3.18 15.37
CA THR A 225 18.35 -2.67 16.76
C THR A 225 19.69 -2.03 17.14
N ARG A 226 20.82 -2.66 16.77
CA ARG A 226 22.16 -2.09 16.97
C ARG A 226 22.34 -0.80 16.17
N GLY A 227 21.87 -0.77 14.92
CA GLY A 227 21.88 0.43 14.07
C GLY A 227 21.12 1.60 14.71
N VAL A 228 19.90 1.35 15.20
CA VAL A 228 19.09 2.36 15.91
C VAL A 228 19.80 2.85 17.18
N SER A 229 20.41 1.95 17.94
CA SER A 229 21.17 2.32 19.15
C SER A 229 22.38 3.20 18.81
N LEU A 230 23.11 2.85 17.74
CA LEU A 230 24.27 3.61 17.26
C LEU A 230 23.87 4.98 16.70
N ALA A 231 22.70 5.09 16.07
CA ALA A 231 22.19 6.35 15.53
C ALA A 231 21.94 7.42 16.61
N ARG A 232 21.93 7.04 17.90
CA ARG A 232 21.89 7.99 19.02
C ARG A 232 23.14 8.87 19.07
N PHE A 233 24.30 8.35 18.65
CA PHE A 233 25.54 9.10 18.56
C PHE A 233 25.46 10.08 17.38
N ARG A 234 25.58 11.38 17.67
CA ARG A 234 25.45 12.46 16.68
C ARG A 234 26.39 12.28 15.47
N ALA A 235 27.58 11.70 15.69
CA ALA A 235 28.56 11.43 14.64
C ALA A 235 28.08 10.42 13.58
N LEU A 236 27.14 9.53 13.90
CA LEU A 236 26.65 8.49 12.99
C LEU A 236 25.35 8.88 12.27
N ARG A 237 24.73 10.01 12.65
CA ARG A 237 23.47 10.47 12.03
C ARG A 237 23.60 10.88 10.56
N PRO A 238 24.70 11.51 10.10
CA PRO A 238 24.90 11.79 8.67
C PRO A 238 24.85 10.52 7.82
N LEU A 239 25.46 9.43 8.28
CA LEU A 239 25.44 8.15 7.56
C LEU A 239 24.02 7.58 7.41
N VAL A 240 23.20 7.68 8.47
CA VAL A 240 21.80 7.21 8.41
C VAL A 240 21.00 8.03 7.39
N ARG A 241 21.25 9.34 7.30
CA ARG A 241 20.63 10.20 6.29
C ARG A 241 21.10 9.85 4.88
N GLU A 242 22.40 9.71 4.68
CA GLU A 242 22.98 9.38 3.37
C GLU A 242 22.45 8.03 2.84
N VAL A 243 22.28 7.03 3.71
CA VAL A 243 21.64 5.76 3.35
C VAL A 243 20.17 5.97 2.95
N HIS A 244 19.43 6.79 3.68
CA HIS A 244 18.03 7.08 3.34
C HIS A 244 17.91 7.87 2.04
N GLU A 245 18.73 8.90 1.84
CA GLU A 245 18.83 9.72 0.64
C GLU A 245 19.14 8.87 -0.59
N LEU A 246 20.10 7.94 -0.47
CA LEU A 246 20.40 6.97 -1.52
C LEU A 246 19.17 6.16 -1.95
N PHE A 247 18.29 5.79 -1.01
CA PHE A 247 17.06 5.09 -1.40
C PHE A 247 15.98 6.04 -1.91
N THR A 248 15.84 7.25 -1.38
CA THR A 248 14.85 8.22 -1.88
C THR A 248 15.15 8.71 -3.28
N ASP A 249 16.43 8.78 -3.67
CA ASP A 249 16.86 9.26 -4.98
C ASP A 249 16.65 8.21 -6.08
N PHE A 250 16.70 6.92 -5.72
CA PHE A 250 16.70 5.82 -6.67
C PHE A 250 15.46 4.91 -6.59
N LEU A 251 14.67 4.97 -5.51
CA LEU A 251 13.43 4.22 -5.37
C LEU A 251 12.23 5.17 -5.23
N PRO A 252 11.18 4.98 -6.05
CA PRO A 252 9.94 5.73 -5.89
C PRO A 252 9.26 5.40 -4.55
N GLY A 253 8.42 6.33 -4.08
CA GLY A 253 7.54 6.08 -2.95
C GLY A 253 8.16 6.23 -1.55
N MET A 254 9.45 6.54 -1.45
CA MET A 254 10.11 6.92 -0.20
C MET A 254 9.92 8.42 0.07
N THR A 255 9.77 8.83 1.33
CA THR A 255 9.56 10.26 1.65
C THR A 255 10.87 11.00 1.53
N LYS A 256 10.90 12.13 0.79
CA LYS A 256 12.04 13.05 0.84
C LYS A 256 12.18 13.56 2.27
N GLY A 257 13.32 13.30 2.91
CA GLY A 257 13.58 13.74 4.28
C GLY A 257 13.29 15.23 4.47
N ALA A 258 12.96 15.64 5.69
CA ALA A 258 12.51 16.99 6.05
C ALA A 258 13.58 18.12 5.92
N GLN A 259 14.41 18.09 4.87
CA GLN A 259 15.35 19.14 4.49
C GLN A 259 14.99 19.61 3.08
N GLY A 260 14.02 20.51 2.97
CA GLY A 260 13.65 21.10 1.68
C GLY A 260 12.65 22.26 1.75
N ALA A 261 11.75 22.27 2.74
CA ALA A 261 10.73 23.33 2.86
C ALA A 261 11.25 24.70 3.34
N GLY A 262 12.55 24.86 3.63
CA GLY A 262 13.14 26.09 4.15
C GLY A 262 14.16 26.79 3.25
N GLY A 263 14.50 26.20 2.09
CA GLY A 263 15.58 26.69 1.23
C GLY A 263 15.16 27.67 0.13
N GLU A 264 13.92 27.59 -0.34
CA GLU A 264 13.48 28.38 -1.51
C GLU A 264 13.03 29.81 -1.18
N ALA A 265 12.85 30.15 0.11
CA ALA A 265 12.39 31.48 0.53
C ALA A 265 13.51 32.51 0.80
N ARG A 266 14.79 32.18 0.56
CA ARG A 266 15.93 33.09 0.85
C ARG A 266 16.81 33.47 -0.35
N ALA A 267 16.40 33.13 -1.56
CA ALA A 267 17.11 33.53 -2.79
C ALA A 267 16.39 34.63 -3.59
N ALA A 268 15.41 35.30 -2.97
CA ALA A 268 14.66 36.40 -3.57
C ALA A 268 14.53 37.58 -2.58
N GLU A 269 15.67 38.11 -2.15
CA GLU A 269 15.86 39.48 -1.63
C GLU A 269 17.36 39.84 -1.71
#